data_AF-A0A4Q1AQT4-F1
#
_entry.id   AF-A0A4Q1AQT4-F1
#
_cell.length_a   1.000
_cell.length_b   1.000
_cell.length_c   1.000
_cell.angle_alpha   90.00
_cell.angle_beta   90.00
_cell.angle_gamma   90.00
#
_symmetry.space_group_name_H-M   'P 1'
#
loop_
_entity.id
_entity.type
_entity.pdbx_description
1 polymer ?
#
loop_
_entity_poly.entity_id
_entity_poly.type
_entity_poly.pdbx_seq_one_letter_code
_entity_poly.pdbx_strand_id
1 'polypeptide(L)'
;MEKRIKYLVLGLKVELFIGVLISGFISMTVGTMATASPSSDFFDFLLASSLTFLAFSSVLVIIPFYSIKEVHAFPEKGTLVLNFIYVILFFILSFYLFPFAIWNLYHLIKLREEKLIQ
;
A
#
# COMPACT_ATOMS: atom_id res chain seq x y z
N MET A 1 -15.26 -18.15 -3.31
CA MET A 1 -15.08 -17.24 -2.16
C MET A 1 -13.75 -17.44 -1.40
N GLU A 2 -13.53 -18.51 -0.63
CA GLU A 2 -12.36 -18.62 0.29
C GLU A 2 -10.98 -18.54 -0.41
N LYS A 3 -10.81 -19.23 -1.55
CA LYS A 3 -9.58 -19.19 -2.36
C LYS A 3 -9.26 -17.78 -2.89
N ARG A 4 -10.28 -16.97 -3.20
CA ARG A 4 -10.12 -15.60 -3.71
C ARG A 4 -9.67 -14.63 -2.63
N ILE A 5 -10.24 -14.76 -1.43
CA ILE A 5 -9.82 -14.01 -0.24
C ILE A 5 -8.34 -14.29 0.06
N LYS A 6 -7.92 -15.55 0.02
CA LYS A 6 -6.50 -15.93 0.22
C LYS A 6 -5.56 -15.24 -0.78
N TYR A 7 -5.91 -15.19 -2.07
CA TYR A 7 -5.09 -14.51 -3.07
C TYR A 7 -5.08 -12.98 -2.92
N LEU A 8 -6.20 -12.38 -2.54
CA LEU A 8 -6.27 -10.94 -2.27
C LEU A 8 -5.39 -10.57 -1.07
N VAL A 9 -5.48 -11.32 0.02
CA VAL A 9 -4.63 -11.11 1.21
C VAL A 9 -3.15 -11.30 0.87
N LEU A 10 -2.82 -12.30 0.05
CA LEU A 10 -1.44 -12.52 -0.39
C LEU A 10 -0.92 -11.33 -1.20
N GLY A 11 -1.71 -10.82 -2.16
CA GLY A 11 -1.36 -9.64 -2.94
C GLY A 11 -1.11 -8.42 -2.06
N LEU A 12 -2.03 -8.13 -1.14
CA LEU A 12 -1.90 -7.01 -0.21
C LEU A 12 -0.68 -7.14 0.74
N LYS A 13 -0.32 -8.36 1.17
CA LYS A 13 0.88 -8.59 1.98
C LYS A 13 2.17 -8.32 1.20
N VAL A 14 2.20 -8.71 -0.07
CA VAL A 14 3.34 -8.44 -0.96
C VAL A 14 3.45 -6.94 -1.21
N GLU A 15 2.34 -6.26 -1.49
CA GLU A 15 2.32 -4.79 -1.63
C GLU A 15 2.79 -4.08 -0.37
N LEU A 16 2.34 -4.52 0.82
CA LEU A 16 2.79 -3.96 2.10
C LEU A 16 4.29 -4.13 2.29
N PHE A 17 4.83 -5.31 2.00
CA PHE A 17 6.27 -5.58 2.11
C PHE A 17 7.09 -4.70 1.16
N ILE A 18 6.67 -4.61 -0.11
CA ILE A 18 7.33 -3.75 -1.10
C ILE A 18 7.18 -2.28 -0.72
N GLY A 19 6.02 -1.87 -0.21
CA GLY A 19 5.74 -0.51 0.25
C GLY A 19 6.68 -0.06 1.37
N VAL A 20 6.98 -0.94 2.32
CA VAL A 20 7.99 -0.67 3.38
C VAL A 20 9.38 -0.49 2.77
N LEU A 21 9.79 -1.37 1.85
CA LEU A 21 11.11 -1.29 1.22
C LEU A 21 11.28 0.00 0.41
N ILE A 22 10.28 0.36 -0.40
CA ILE A 22 10.28 1.58 -1.20
C ILE A 22 10.29 2.81 -0.29
N SER A 23 9.43 2.85 0.73
CA SER A 23 9.37 3.98 1.67
C SER A 23 10.69 4.17 2.40
N GLY A 24 11.34 3.08 2.82
CA GLY A 24 12.67 3.09 3.42
C GLY A 24 13.74 3.61 2.46
N PHE A 25 13.76 3.11 1.22
CA PHE A 25 14.74 3.53 0.22
C PHE A 25 14.61 5.02 -0.14
N ILE A 26 13.39 5.50 -0.39
CA ILE A 26 13.13 6.91 -0.69
C ILE A 26 13.48 7.78 0.52
N SER A 27 13.09 7.37 1.72
CA SER A 27 13.42 8.05 2.98
C SER A 27 14.92 8.25 3.18
N MET A 28 15.72 7.21 2.96
CA MET A 28 17.19 7.28 3.08
C MET A 28 17.80 8.19 1.99
N THR A 29 17.27 8.12 0.77
CA THR A 29 17.71 8.97 -0.34
C THR A 29 17.43 10.45 -0.04
N VAL A 30 16.21 10.78 0.39
CA VAL A 30 15.82 12.16 0.73
C VAL A 30 16.59 12.67 1.94
N GLY A 31 16.82 11.84 2.96
CA GLY A 31 17.68 12.20 4.10
C GLY A 31 19.09 12.54 3.67
N THR A 32 19.68 11.73 2.79
CA THR A 32 21.02 11.98 2.24
C THR A 32 21.06 13.30 1.45
N MET A 33 20.01 13.58 0.67
CA MET A 33 19.88 14.85 -0.06
C MET A 33 19.70 16.06 0.87
N ALA A 34 19.02 15.89 2.00
CA ALA A 34 18.88 16.95 3.00
C ALA A 34 20.23 17.33 3.63
N THR A 35 21.18 16.39 3.70
CA THR A 35 22.54 16.63 4.17
C THR A 35 23.51 17.19 3.12
N ALA A 36 23.02 17.60 1.94
CA ALA A 36 23.89 18.08 0.87
C ALA A 36 24.46 19.49 1.11
N SER A 37 23.91 20.25 2.07
CA SER A 37 24.37 21.61 2.39
C SER A 37 25.50 21.61 3.44
N PRO A 38 26.50 22.49 3.34
CA PRO A 38 27.54 22.63 4.38
C PRO A 38 27.00 23.02 5.77
N SER A 39 25.81 23.60 5.83
CA SER A 39 25.15 24.00 7.08
C SER A 39 24.27 22.91 7.70
N SER A 40 24.10 21.78 7.00
CA SER A 40 23.20 20.72 7.44
C SER A 40 23.89 19.75 8.39
N ASP A 41 23.12 19.17 9.31
CA ASP A 41 23.63 18.25 10.32
C ASP A 41 22.90 16.88 10.29
N PHE A 42 23.27 16.01 11.23
CA PHE A 42 22.63 14.71 11.36
C PHE A 42 21.14 14.81 11.73
N PHE A 43 20.71 15.90 12.36
CA PHE A 43 19.30 16.10 12.70
C PHE A 43 18.48 16.39 11.43
N ASP A 44 19.01 17.14 10.47
CA ASP A 44 18.38 17.34 9.16
C ASP A 44 18.15 16.03 8.40
N PHE A 45 19.13 15.11 8.44
CA PHE A 45 18.98 13.76 7.91
C PHE A 45 17.80 13.04 8.56
N LEU A 46 17.78 12.98 9.91
CA LEU A 46 16.74 12.28 10.66
C LEU A 46 15.35 12.86 10.39
N LEU A 47 15.24 14.19 10.35
CA LEU A 47 13.98 14.87 10.12
C LEU A 47 13.47 14.61 8.69
N ALA A 48 14.32 14.79 7.68
CA ALA A 48 13.95 14.56 6.29
C ALA A 48 13.61 13.09 6.02
N SER A 49 14.42 12.15 6.51
CA SER A 49 14.15 10.72 6.38
C SER A 49 12.86 10.31 7.10
N SER A 50 12.65 10.73 8.35
CA SER A 50 11.46 10.33 9.11
C SER A 50 10.16 10.89 8.50
N LEU A 51 10.13 12.16 8.12
CA LEU A 51 8.97 12.77 7.47
C LEU A 51 8.66 12.12 6.12
N THR A 52 9.70 11.85 5.33
CA THR A 52 9.55 11.15 4.05
C THR A 52 9.03 9.74 4.26
N PHE A 53 9.58 8.99 5.21
CA PHE A 53 9.13 7.65 5.53
C PHE A 53 7.67 7.64 5.95
N LEU A 54 7.25 8.57 6.81
CA LEU A 54 5.86 8.69 7.26
C LEU A 54 4.92 9.02 6.11
N ALA A 55 5.28 9.98 5.26
CA ALA A 55 4.46 10.37 4.11
C ALA A 55 4.22 9.20 3.16
N PHE A 56 5.28 8.49 2.73
CA PHE A 56 5.16 7.36 1.81
C PHE A 56 4.53 6.12 2.47
N SER A 57 4.89 5.82 3.72
CA SER A 57 4.32 4.67 4.44
C SER A 57 2.82 4.84 4.72
N SER A 58 2.34 6.08 4.86
CA SER A 58 0.90 6.33 5.06
C SER A 58 0.04 5.82 3.91
N VAL A 59 0.57 5.82 2.69
CA VAL A 59 -0.14 5.32 1.51
C VAL A 59 0.25 3.86 1.25
N LEU A 60 1.55 3.58 1.20
CA LEU A 60 2.08 2.30 0.72
C LEU A 60 2.01 1.16 1.75
N VAL A 61 1.82 1.48 3.03
CA VAL A 61 1.86 0.49 4.13
C VAL A 61 0.57 0.50 4.92
N ILE A 62 0.12 1.67 5.38
CA ILE A 62 -1.06 1.78 6.25
C ILE A 62 -2.31 1.32 5.51
N ILE A 63 -2.53 1.77 4.28
CA ILE A 63 -3.73 1.40 3.52
C ILE A 63 -3.80 -0.12 3.26
N PRO A 64 -2.78 -0.79 2.68
CA PRO A 64 -2.84 -2.23 2.48
C PRO A 64 -2.96 -3.01 3.79
N PHE A 65 -2.40 -2.50 4.90
CA PHE A 65 -2.59 -3.12 6.21
C PHE A 65 -4.05 -3.07 6.69
N TYR A 66 -4.71 -1.92 6.57
CA TYR A 66 -6.13 -1.80 6.91
C TYR A 66 -7.02 -2.61 5.96
N SER A 67 -6.69 -2.64 4.66
CA SER A 67 -7.32 -3.51 3.66
C SER A 67 -7.26 -4.98 4.05
N ILE A 68 -6.11 -5.48 4.52
CA ILE A 68 -5.98 -6.87 5.01
C ILE A 68 -6.89 -7.10 6.24
N LYS A 69 -6.91 -6.16 7.18
CA LYS A 69 -7.75 -6.27 8.39
C LYS A 69 -9.24 -6.31 8.02
N GLU A 70 -9.66 -5.45 7.11
CA GLU A 70 -11.06 -5.40 6.64
C GLU A 70 -11.46 -6.71 5.95
N VAL A 71 -10.61 -7.25 5.07
CA VAL A 71 -10.86 -8.51 4.36
C VAL A 71 -11.01 -9.71 5.32
N HIS A 72 -10.27 -9.72 6.44
CA HIS A 72 -10.42 -10.77 7.45
C HIS A 72 -11.62 -10.54 8.39
N ALA A 73 -11.89 -9.29 8.78
CA ALA A 73 -12.96 -8.97 9.73
C ALA A 73 -14.35 -9.03 9.09
N PHE A 74 -14.44 -8.68 7.80
CA PHE A 74 -15.70 -8.62 7.08
C PHE A 74 -15.59 -9.31 5.71
N PRO A 75 -15.36 -10.63 5.66
CA PRO A 75 -15.32 -11.37 4.40
C PRO A 75 -16.65 -11.28 3.65
N GLU A 76 -17.75 -11.03 4.36
CA GLU A 76 -19.13 -10.99 3.83
C GLU A 76 -19.63 -9.57 3.50
N LYS A 77 -19.14 -8.51 4.16
CA LYS A 77 -19.53 -7.15 3.80
C LYS A 77 -18.74 -6.71 2.57
N GLY A 78 -19.47 -6.46 1.48
CA GLY A 78 -18.97 -5.86 0.25
C GLY A 78 -18.52 -4.41 0.40
N THR A 79 -17.98 -3.98 1.54
CA THR A 79 -17.25 -2.70 1.70
C THR A 79 -15.85 -2.80 1.08
N LEU A 80 -15.82 -3.34 -0.14
CA LEU A 80 -14.68 -3.25 -1.05
C LEU A 80 -14.35 -1.80 -1.40
N VAL A 81 -15.08 -0.80 -0.91
CA VAL A 81 -14.90 0.64 -1.19
C VAL A 81 -13.51 1.12 -0.76
N LEU A 82 -13.05 0.78 0.45
CA LEU A 82 -11.69 1.13 0.89
C LEU A 82 -10.62 0.41 0.05
N ASN A 83 -10.87 -0.85 -0.33
CA ASN A 83 -10.01 -1.59 -1.27
C ASN A 83 -10.03 -1.04 -2.70
N PHE A 84 -11.16 -0.51 -3.16
CA PHE A 84 -11.32 0.09 -4.50
C PHE A 84 -10.66 1.46 -4.55
N ILE A 85 -10.90 2.29 -3.54
CA ILE A 85 -10.24 3.57 -3.33
C ILE A 85 -8.73 3.34 -3.22
N TYR A 86 -8.29 2.32 -2.47
CA TYR A 86 -6.90 1.90 -2.39
C TYR A 86 -6.34 1.54 -3.76
N VAL A 87 -6.95 0.62 -4.50
CA VAL A 87 -6.47 0.21 -5.82
C VAL A 87 -6.35 1.42 -6.77
N ILE A 88 -7.32 2.35 -6.73
CA ILE A 88 -7.31 3.57 -7.55
C ILE A 88 -6.21 4.54 -7.11
N LEU A 89 -6.08 4.83 -5.81
CA LEU A 89 -5.02 5.68 -5.26
C LEU A 89 -3.64 5.10 -5.53
N PHE A 90 -3.50 3.79 -5.41
CA PHE A 90 -2.27 3.07 -5.67
C PHE A 90 -1.94 3.04 -7.16
N PHE A 91 -2.94 2.97 -8.04
CA PHE A 91 -2.77 3.17 -9.49
C PHE A 91 -2.21 4.55 -9.83
N ILE A 92 -2.69 5.58 -9.13
CA ILE A 92 -2.29 6.98 -9.36
C ILE A 92 -0.91 7.26 -8.76
N LEU A 93 -0.60 6.70 -7.59
CA LEU A 93 0.61 7.01 -6.82
C LEU A 93 1.77 6.04 -7.05
N SER A 94 1.55 4.87 -7.65
CA SER A 94 2.54 3.80 -7.71
C SER A 94 2.52 3.08 -9.05
N PHE A 95 2.93 3.79 -10.11
CA PHE A 95 3.07 3.22 -11.46
C PHE A 95 3.91 1.92 -11.49
N TYR A 96 4.86 1.80 -10.57
CA TYR A 96 5.75 0.64 -10.39
C TYR A 96 5.07 -0.61 -9.79
N LEU A 97 3.89 -0.48 -9.18
CA LEU A 97 3.15 -1.60 -8.56
C LEU A 97 1.84 -1.95 -9.27
N PHE A 98 1.68 -1.41 -10.48
CA PHE A 98 0.53 -1.60 -11.36
C PHE A 98 0.09 -3.06 -11.58
N PRO A 99 0.99 -4.07 -11.75
CA PRO A 99 0.57 -5.46 -11.92
C PRO A 99 -0.17 -6.02 -10.70
N PHE A 100 0.25 -5.64 -9.49
CA PHE A 100 -0.38 -6.09 -8.24
C PHE A 100 -1.72 -5.39 -8.01
N ALA A 101 -1.81 -4.10 -8.37
CA ALA A 101 -3.06 -3.35 -8.33
C ALA A 101 -4.13 -3.98 -9.25
N ILE A 102 -3.75 -4.37 -10.48
CA ILE A 102 -4.64 -5.07 -11.42
C ILE A 102 -5.04 -6.44 -10.86
N TRP A 103 -4.09 -7.19 -10.31
CA TRP A 103 -4.36 -8.50 -9.71
C TRP A 103 -5.37 -8.42 -8.56
N ASN A 104 -5.20 -7.44 -7.68
CA ASN A 104 -6.11 -7.18 -6.58
C ASN A 104 -7.49 -6.72 -7.11
N LEU A 105 -7.53 -5.82 -8.09
CA LEU A 105 -8.77 -5.37 -8.73
C LEU A 105 -9.56 -6.53 -9.33
N TYR A 106 -8.88 -7.43 -10.05
CA TYR A 106 -9.49 -8.61 -10.65
C TYR A 106 -10.15 -9.50 -9.59
N HIS A 107 -9.45 -9.78 -8.49
CA HIS A 107 -10.01 -10.59 -7.42
C HIS A 107 -11.14 -9.89 -6.66
N LEU A 108 -11.07 -8.57 -6.47
CA LEU A 108 -12.14 -7.77 -5.86
C LEU A 108 -13.41 -7.79 -6.73
N ILE A 109 -13.28 -7.59 -8.05
CA ILE A 109 -14.41 -7.65 -9.00
C ILE A 109 -15.05 -9.03 -8.97
N LYS A 110 -14.23 -10.09 -9.06
CA LYS A 110 -14.73 -11.46 -9.08
C LYS A 110 -15.39 -11.88 -7.77
N LEU A 111 -14.89 -11.40 -6.63
CA LEU A 111 -15.54 -11.58 -5.31
C LEU A 111 -16.90 -10.88 -5.23
N ARG A 112 -17.05 -9.71 -5.87
CA ARG A 112 -18.33 -9.00 -5.95
C ARG A 112 -19.33 -9.75 -6.82
N GLU A 113 -18.90 -10.26 -7.97
CA GLU A 113 -19.74 -11.06 -8.88
C GLU A 113 -20.22 -12.36 -8.22
N GLU A 114 -19.33 -13.10 -7.55
CA GLU A 114 -19.65 -14.33 -6.82
C GLU A 114 -20.73 -14.10 -5.72
N LYS A 115 -20.83 -12.88 -5.17
CA LYS A 115 -21.84 -12.50 -4.17
C LYS A 115 -23.17 -12.01 -4.75
N LEU A 116 -23.19 -11.48 -5.98
CA LEU A 116 -24.43 -11.01 -6.61
C LEU A 116 -25.30 -12.15 -7.16
N ILE A 117 -24.74 -13.36 -7.24
CA ILE A 117 -25.39 -14.57 -7.78
C ILE A 117 -25.95 -15.47 -6.66
N GLN A 118 -25.66 -15.16 -5.39
CA GLN A 118 -26.21 -15.83 -4.20
C GLN A 118 -27.33 -15.00 -3.58
#